data_AF-A0A3B9J944-F1
#
_entry.id   AF-A0A3B9J944-F1
#
_cell.length_a   1.000
_cell.length_b   1.000
_cell.length_c   1.000
_cell.angle_alpha   90.00
_cell.angle_beta   90.00
_cell.angle_gamma   90.00
#
_symmetry.space_group_name_H-M   'P 1'
#
loop_
_entity.id
_entity.type
_entity.pdbx_description
1 polymer ?
#
loop_
_entity_poly.entity_id
_entity_poly.type
_entity_poly.pdbx_seq_one_letter_code
_entity_poly.pdbx_strand_id
1 'polypeptide(L)'
;MIKWLVARQGEGLSISRAVEMWREQILSGKDPLETMPGPRPGSFGAQSIYLPPETGLDALRAQWLAACLNFNETTAEQTLNLAFSLYPLETVSVDLLARGLTEIGMLWFENRASVQQEHFASSLAARRLDALIAAAPAPGRPHSILIGCPPNEWHNFSGMLLTLLLRRRGLNVIYLGANVPTDRFEETLSAIQPSLVVLTSQQLRTAANLQQTATLLSAHGATVAYGGRIFAMQPGLIAHIPAHYLG
;
A
#
# COMPACT_ATOMS: atom_id res chain seq x y z
N MET A 1 28.92 -14.90 -12.03
CA MET A 1 29.91 -14.99 -13.13
C MET A 1 29.76 -13.86 -14.16
N ILE A 2 28.71 -13.82 -14.98
CA ILE A 2 28.60 -12.84 -16.10
C ILE A 2 28.72 -11.38 -15.64
N LYS A 3 28.00 -10.96 -14.58
CA LYS A 3 28.07 -9.59 -14.04
C LYS A 3 29.47 -9.18 -13.56
N TRP A 4 30.26 -10.13 -13.06
CA TRP A 4 31.62 -9.88 -12.57
C TRP A 4 32.61 -9.75 -13.74
N LEU A 5 32.48 -10.60 -14.77
CA LEU A 5 33.30 -10.52 -15.98
C LEU A 5 33.09 -9.20 -16.72
N VAL A 6 31.84 -8.74 -16.82
CA VAL A 6 31.51 -7.44 -17.43
C VAL A 6 32.11 -6.28 -16.62
N ALA A 7 32.09 -6.34 -15.29
CA ALA A 7 32.70 -5.32 -14.44
C ALA A 7 34.22 -5.24 -14.63
N ARG A 8 34.92 -6.38 -14.67
CA ARG A 8 36.37 -6.44 -14.92
C ARG A 8 36.76 -6.01 -16.33
N GLN A 9 35.93 -6.33 -17.32
CA GLN A 9 36.13 -5.82 -18.68
C GLN A 9 35.98 -4.29 -18.74
N GLY A 10 35.06 -3.71 -17.96
CA GLY A 10 34.93 -2.26 -17.78
C GLY A 10 36.14 -1.59 -17.11
N GLU A 11 36.93 -2.35 -16.36
CA GLU A 11 38.21 -1.92 -15.77
C GLU A 11 39.41 -2.13 -16.74
N GLY A 12 39.16 -2.57 -17.98
CA GLY A 12 40.18 -2.72 -19.02
C GLY A 12 40.84 -4.10 -19.11
N LEU A 13 40.34 -5.10 -18.37
CA LEU A 13 40.86 -6.47 -18.46
C LEU A 13 40.28 -7.20 -19.69
N SER A 14 41.12 -8.00 -20.35
CA SER A 14 40.64 -8.91 -21.41
C SER A 14 39.78 -10.02 -20.81
N ILE A 15 38.78 -10.48 -21.58
CA ILE A 15 37.83 -11.52 -21.14
C ILE A 15 38.59 -12.79 -20.70
N SER A 16 39.62 -13.19 -21.44
CA SER A 16 40.44 -14.37 -21.11
C SER A 16 41.11 -14.24 -19.75
N ARG A 17 41.69 -13.07 -19.44
CA ARG A 17 42.37 -12.81 -18.17
C ARG A 17 41.38 -12.72 -16.99
N ALA A 18 40.19 -12.17 -17.23
CA ALA A 18 39.12 -12.14 -16.22
C ALA A 18 38.59 -13.54 -15.89
N VAL A 19 38.47 -14.43 -16.88
CA VAL A 19 38.05 -15.83 -16.66
C VAL A 19 39.09 -16.62 -15.88
N GLU A 20 40.38 -16.37 -16.11
CA GLU A 20 41.48 -17.01 -15.37
C GLU A 20 41.46 -16.60 -13.89
N MET A 21 41.34 -15.31 -13.59
CA MET A 21 41.20 -14.80 -12.22
C MET A 21 39.96 -15.34 -11.50
N TRP A 22 38.84 -15.48 -12.22
CA TRP A 22 37.62 -16.08 -11.67
C TRP A 22 37.84 -17.53 -11.24
N ARG A 23 38.57 -18.32 -12.05
CA ARG A 23 38.89 -19.72 -11.73
C ARG A 23 39.85 -19.82 -10.55
N GLU A 24 40.87 -18.98 -10.48
CA GLU A 24 41.80 -18.94 -9.34
C GLU A 24 41.08 -18.64 -8.02
N GLN A 25 40.15 -17.69 -8.02
CA GLN A 25 39.40 -17.34 -6.81
C GLN A 25 38.51 -18.49 -6.32
N ILE A 26 37.81 -19.17 -7.23
CA ILE A 26 37.02 -20.37 -6.90
C ILE A 26 37.92 -21.50 -6.38
N LEU A 27 39.07 -21.73 -7.01
CA LEU A 27 40.04 -22.75 -6.58
C LEU A 27 40.63 -22.43 -5.20
N SER A 28 40.74 -21.16 -4.85
CA SER A 28 41.16 -20.69 -3.52
C SER A 28 40.05 -20.69 -2.46
N GLY A 29 38.85 -21.18 -2.80
CA GLY A 29 37.71 -21.27 -1.88
C GLY A 29 37.01 -19.94 -1.57
N LYS A 30 37.24 -18.89 -2.37
CA LYS A 30 36.60 -17.58 -2.22
C LYS A 30 35.50 -17.41 -3.27
N ASP A 31 34.32 -16.90 -2.88
CA ASP A 31 33.29 -16.52 -3.83
C ASP A 31 33.65 -15.17 -4.48
N PRO A 32 33.93 -15.14 -5.80
CA PRO A 32 34.28 -13.90 -6.49
C PRO A 32 33.21 -12.81 -6.41
N LEU A 33 31.95 -13.17 -6.13
CA LEU A 33 30.83 -12.23 -6.01
C LEU A 33 30.82 -11.45 -4.69
N GLU A 34 31.50 -11.93 -3.63
CA GLU A 34 31.64 -11.18 -2.38
C GLU A 34 32.58 -9.98 -2.51
N THR A 35 33.52 -10.04 -3.47
CA THR A 35 34.47 -8.94 -3.75
C THR A 35 33.94 -7.91 -4.74
N MET A 36 32.72 -8.07 -5.25
CA MET A 36 32.08 -7.04 -6.07
C MET A 36 31.62 -5.90 -5.15
N PRO A 37 32.01 -4.65 -5.41
CA PRO A 37 31.29 -3.52 -4.85
C PRO A 37 29.82 -3.70 -5.25
N GLY A 38 28.93 -3.78 -4.27
CA GLY A 38 27.48 -3.81 -4.53
C GLY A 38 27.09 -2.61 -5.40
N PRO A 39 25.95 -2.68 -6.11
CA PRO A 39 25.54 -1.59 -6.98
C PRO A 39 25.54 -0.30 -6.18
N ARG A 40 26.48 0.61 -6.49
CA ARG A 40 26.42 1.97 -5.96
C ARG A 40 25.11 2.52 -6.50
N PRO A 41 24.15 2.91 -5.64
CA PRO A 41 22.92 3.54 -6.11
C PRO A 41 23.34 4.72 -6.99
N GLY A 42 22.91 4.67 -8.24
CA GLY A 42 23.14 5.77 -9.18
C GLY A 42 22.64 7.05 -8.53
N SER A 43 23.50 8.05 -8.50
CA SER A 43 23.23 9.39 -8.05
C SER A 43 22.19 10.06 -8.95
N PHE A 44 20.92 9.74 -8.74
CA PHE A 44 19.89 10.77 -8.81
C PHE A 44 20.05 11.56 -7.52
N GLY A 45 20.39 12.84 -7.62
CA GLY A 45 20.61 13.71 -6.47
C GLY A 45 19.35 13.86 -5.64
N ALA A 46 19.08 12.91 -4.74
CA ALA A 46 18.37 13.18 -3.52
C ALA A 46 19.38 13.90 -2.63
N GLN A 47 19.34 15.24 -2.64
CA GLN A 47 19.86 15.98 -1.50
C GLN A 47 19.16 15.38 -0.27
N SER A 48 19.94 14.76 0.63
CA SER A 48 19.43 14.41 1.94
C SER A 48 19.09 15.73 2.60
N ILE A 49 17.80 16.08 2.58
CA ILE A 49 17.29 17.19 3.37
C ILE A 49 17.57 16.78 4.80
N TYR A 50 18.49 17.49 5.46
CA TYR A 50 18.72 17.34 6.89
C TYR A 50 17.47 17.85 7.60
N LEU A 51 16.56 16.93 7.87
CA LEU A 51 15.38 17.17 8.66
C LEU A 51 15.78 17.03 10.13
N PRO A 52 15.45 18.03 10.99
CA PRO A 52 15.55 17.85 12.43
C PRO A 52 14.93 16.51 12.85
N PRO A 53 15.46 15.81 13.87
CA PRO A 53 14.94 14.50 14.30
C PRO A 53 13.44 14.49 14.55
N GLU A 54 12.90 15.62 15.02
CA GLU A 54 11.48 15.86 15.32
C GLU A 54 10.58 15.92 14.08
N THR A 55 11.17 16.02 12.89
CA THR A 55 10.49 16.07 11.58
C THR A 55 10.73 14.81 10.74
N GLY A 56 11.40 13.80 11.32
CA GLY A 56 11.44 12.45 10.74
C GLY A 56 10.02 11.87 10.64
N LEU A 57 9.76 11.07 9.60
CA LEU A 57 8.42 10.52 9.36
C LEU A 57 7.89 9.69 10.54
N ASP A 58 8.75 8.92 11.20
CA ASP A 58 8.39 8.18 12.41
C ASP A 58 8.06 9.11 13.59
N ALA A 59 8.79 10.22 13.74
CA ALA A 59 8.50 11.21 14.77
C ALA A 59 7.17 11.92 14.51
N LEU A 60 6.88 12.28 13.25
CA LEU A 60 5.60 12.87 12.85
C LEU A 60 4.45 11.87 13.05
N ARG A 61 4.65 10.59 12.75
CA ARG A 61 3.66 9.55 13.02
C ARG A 61 3.40 9.41 14.52
N ALA A 62 4.44 9.38 15.35
CA ALA A 62 4.29 9.33 16.81
C ALA A 62 3.54 10.56 17.36
N GLN A 63 3.83 11.76 16.84
CA GLN A 63 3.10 12.99 17.20
C GLN A 63 1.63 12.93 16.78
N TRP A 64 1.34 12.47 15.55
CA TRP A 64 -0.03 12.31 15.07
C TRP A 64 -0.82 11.32 15.92
N LEU A 65 -0.21 10.17 16.24
CA LEU A 65 -0.78 9.15 17.14
C LEU A 65 -1.09 9.73 18.53
N ALA A 66 -0.13 10.42 19.15
CA ALA A 66 -0.32 11.04 20.45
C ALA A 66 -1.45 12.09 20.42
N ALA A 67 -1.52 12.90 19.36
CA ALA A 67 -2.60 13.87 19.18
C ALA A 67 -3.97 13.18 19.05
N CYS A 68 -4.06 12.12 18.26
CA CYS A 68 -5.28 11.32 18.11
C CYS A 68 -5.75 10.69 19.42
N LEU A 69 -4.84 10.09 20.19
CA LEU A 69 -5.16 9.51 21.50
C LEU A 69 -5.63 10.55 22.52
N ASN A 70 -5.25 11.82 22.36
CA ASN A 70 -5.71 12.92 23.20
C ASN A 70 -6.88 13.72 22.61
N PHE A 71 -7.54 13.23 21.55
CA PHE A 71 -8.61 13.95 20.81
C PHE A 71 -8.21 15.36 20.35
N ASN A 72 -6.91 15.60 20.15
CA ASN A 72 -6.39 16.91 19.78
C ASN A 72 -6.33 17.03 18.25
N GLU A 73 -7.49 17.33 17.65
CA GLU A 73 -7.64 17.47 16.19
C GLU A 73 -6.69 18.52 15.62
N THR A 74 -6.54 19.65 16.30
CA THR A 74 -5.67 20.75 15.85
C THR A 74 -4.23 20.30 15.68
N THR A 75 -3.67 19.60 16.68
CA THR A 75 -2.28 19.11 16.61
C THR A 75 -2.15 17.99 15.58
N ALA A 76 -3.13 17.09 15.50
CA ALA A 76 -3.12 16.03 14.50
C ALA A 76 -3.11 16.59 13.08
N GLU A 77 -3.96 17.58 12.78
CA GLU A 77 -4.01 18.21 11.45
C GLU A 77 -2.78 19.06 11.14
N GLN A 78 -2.22 19.77 12.12
CA GLN A 78 -0.95 20.47 11.96
C GLN A 78 0.19 19.51 11.63
N THR A 79 0.24 18.36 12.32
CA THR A 79 1.24 17.31 12.07
C THR A 79 1.10 16.74 10.67
N LEU A 80 -0.12 16.48 10.21
CA LEU A 80 -0.36 16.03 8.82
C LEU A 80 0.03 17.09 7.79
N ASN A 81 -0.34 18.35 8.01
CA ASN A 81 0.02 19.45 7.10
C ASN A 81 1.53 19.59 6.97
N LEU A 82 2.27 19.47 8.09
CA LEU A 82 3.73 19.45 8.08
C LEU A 82 4.28 18.22 7.36
N ALA A 83 3.73 17.03 7.61
CA ALA A 83 4.16 15.82 6.91
C ALA A 83 3.99 15.94 5.38
N PHE A 84 2.85 16.46 4.91
CA PHE A 84 2.58 16.69 3.49
C PHE A 84 3.43 17.80 2.86
N SER A 85 4.00 18.73 3.65
CA SER A 85 4.93 19.73 3.13
C SER A 85 6.36 19.21 3.00
N LEU A 86 6.70 18.14 3.73
CA LEU A 86 8.05 17.57 3.79
C LEU A 86 8.21 16.29 2.96
N TYR A 87 7.15 15.48 2.81
CA TYR A 87 7.20 14.17 2.16
C TYR A 87 6.17 14.03 1.04
N PRO A 88 6.43 13.15 0.05
CA PRO A 88 5.44 12.80 -0.95
C PRO A 88 4.13 12.31 -0.33
N LEU A 89 3.01 12.66 -0.96
CA LEU A 89 1.67 12.28 -0.51
C LEU A 89 1.54 10.77 -0.28
N GLU A 90 2.13 9.97 -1.18
CA GLU A 90 2.10 8.51 -1.12
C GLU A 90 2.79 8.01 0.15
N THR A 91 3.95 8.59 0.49
CA THR A 91 4.70 8.28 1.71
C THR A 91 3.90 8.66 2.95
N VAL A 92 3.33 9.87 3.02
CA VAL A 92 2.50 10.27 4.17
C VAL A 92 1.27 9.38 4.31
N SER A 93 0.62 9.06 3.20
CA SER A 93 -0.64 8.29 3.22
C SER A 93 -0.41 6.82 3.62
N VAL A 94 0.69 6.20 3.20
CA VAL A 94 1.03 4.81 3.53
C VAL A 94 1.75 4.74 4.87
N ASP A 95 2.88 5.43 5.01
CA ASP A 95 3.81 5.22 6.11
C ASP A 95 3.47 6.04 7.37
N LEU A 96 2.70 7.12 7.25
CA LEU A 96 2.18 7.85 8.41
C LEU A 96 0.73 7.44 8.72
N LEU A 97 -0.21 7.66 7.80
CA LEU A 97 -1.63 7.41 8.06
C LEU A 97 -1.97 5.92 8.17
N ALA A 98 -1.68 5.10 7.15
CA ALA A 98 -2.07 3.68 7.18
C ALA A 98 -1.37 2.90 8.30
N ARG A 99 -0.07 3.15 8.52
CA ARG A 99 0.67 2.58 9.65
C ARG A 99 0.17 3.12 10.99
N GLY A 100 -0.12 4.42 11.11
CA GLY A 100 -0.66 5.01 12.33
C GLY A 100 -2.01 4.39 12.71
N LEU A 101 -2.93 4.23 11.76
CA LEU A 101 -4.21 3.54 12.00
C LEU A 101 -4.01 2.08 12.39
N THR A 102 -3.03 1.39 11.79
CA THR A 102 -2.66 0.03 12.17
C THR A 102 -2.24 -0.03 13.64
N GLU A 103 -1.43 0.93 14.09
CA GLU A 103 -0.97 1.01 15.49
C GLU A 103 -2.08 1.36 16.47
N ILE A 104 -2.97 2.30 16.15
CA ILE A 104 -4.14 2.61 16.99
C ILE A 104 -5.06 1.39 17.09
N GLY A 105 -5.27 0.67 15.98
CA GLY A 105 -6.03 -0.58 15.98
C GLY A 105 -5.40 -1.65 16.88
N MET A 106 -4.07 -1.75 16.91
CA MET A 106 -3.37 -2.64 17.84
C MET A 106 -3.51 -2.20 19.30
N LEU A 107 -3.35 -0.91 19.60
CA LEU A 107 -3.55 -0.37 20.94
C LEU A 107 -4.97 -0.63 21.44
N TRP A 108 -5.97 -0.45 20.57
CA TRP A 108 -7.36 -0.77 20.89
C TRP A 108 -7.55 -2.27 21.18
N PHE A 109 -7.01 -3.14 20.33
CA PHE A 109 -7.07 -4.60 20.52
C PHE A 109 -6.41 -5.04 21.85
N GLU A 110 -5.35 -4.34 22.26
CA GLU A 110 -4.64 -4.54 23.54
C GLU A 110 -5.32 -3.87 24.75
N ASN A 111 -6.50 -3.24 24.59
CA ASN A 111 -7.18 -2.44 25.62
C ASN A 111 -6.35 -1.23 26.14
N ARG A 112 -5.43 -0.71 25.31
CA ARG A 112 -4.58 0.47 25.58
C ARG A 112 -5.09 1.74 24.90
N ALA A 113 -6.06 1.61 24.00
CA ALA A 113 -6.83 2.71 23.43
C ALA A 113 -8.34 2.38 23.47
N SER A 114 -9.18 3.40 23.59
CA SER A 114 -10.62 3.25 23.54
C SER A 114 -11.13 3.16 22.09
N VAL A 115 -12.35 2.63 21.92
CA VAL A 115 -13.04 2.62 20.63
C VAL A 115 -13.22 4.06 20.11
N GLN A 116 -13.47 5.02 21.00
CA GLN A 116 -13.65 6.42 20.64
C GLN A 116 -12.36 7.04 20.07
N GLN A 117 -11.20 6.69 20.62
CA GLN A 117 -9.90 7.13 20.09
C GLN A 117 -9.62 6.53 18.71
N GLU A 118 -9.95 5.26 18.51
CA GLU A 118 -9.85 4.60 17.20
C GLU A 118 -10.77 5.28 16.18
N HIS A 119 -12.05 5.45 16.51
CA HIS A 119 -13.02 6.11 15.62
C HIS A 119 -12.60 7.55 15.29
N PHE A 120 -12.08 8.29 16.27
CA PHE A 120 -11.58 9.65 16.06
C PHE A 120 -10.43 9.68 15.05
N ALA A 121 -9.43 8.81 15.25
CA ALA A 121 -8.27 8.75 14.35
C ALA A 121 -8.66 8.30 12.94
N SER A 122 -9.46 7.24 12.83
CA SER A 122 -9.95 6.71 11.55
C SER A 122 -10.79 7.75 10.80
N SER A 123 -11.68 8.47 11.48
CA SER A 123 -12.48 9.54 10.87
C SER A 123 -11.62 10.70 10.37
N LEU A 124 -10.60 11.10 11.14
CA LEU A 124 -9.69 12.17 10.75
C LEU A 124 -8.87 11.79 9.51
N ALA A 125 -8.32 10.58 9.50
CA ALA A 125 -7.56 10.04 8.38
C ALA A 125 -8.42 9.88 7.12
N ALA A 126 -9.66 9.38 7.27
CA ALA A 126 -10.62 9.26 6.17
C ALA A 126 -10.96 10.64 5.56
N ARG A 127 -11.29 11.63 6.40
CA ARG A 127 -11.57 13.01 5.95
C ARG A 127 -10.42 13.60 5.16
N ARG A 128 -9.18 13.34 5.59
CA ARG A 128 -7.97 13.77 4.87
C ARG A 128 -7.83 13.08 3.52
N LEU A 129 -8.06 11.76 3.44
CA LEU A 129 -8.04 11.04 2.17
C LEU A 129 -9.14 11.51 1.22
N ASP A 130 -10.36 11.75 1.70
CA ASP A 130 -11.46 12.26 0.87
C ASP A 130 -11.11 13.62 0.24
N ALA A 131 -10.50 14.53 1.00
CA ALA A 131 -10.03 15.81 0.46
C ALA A 131 -8.97 15.61 -0.64
N LEU A 132 -8.04 14.68 -0.45
CA LEU A 132 -7.00 14.36 -1.44
C LEU A 132 -7.58 13.67 -2.69
N ILE A 133 -8.58 12.81 -2.50
CA ILE A 133 -9.31 12.15 -3.60
C ILE A 133 -10.07 13.21 -4.39
N ALA A 134 -10.79 14.11 -3.73
CA ALA A 134 -11.52 15.20 -4.38
C ALA A 134 -10.57 16.12 -5.19
N ALA A 135 -9.38 16.40 -4.67
CA ALA A 135 -8.36 17.19 -5.35
C ALA A 135 -7.57 16.44 -6.44
N ALA A 136 -7.73 15.11 -6.55
CA ALA A 136 -7.00 14.34 -7.55
C ALA A 136 -7.44 14.72 -8.97
N PRO A 137 -6.54 14.68 -9.97
CA PRO A 137 -6.89 14.99 -11.36
C PRO A 137 -8.09 14.18 -11.87
N ALA A 138 -8.80 14.75 -12.83
CA ALA A 138 -9.80 14.01 -13.57
C ALA A 138 -9.14 12.80 -14.27
N PRO A 139 -9.81 11.64 -14.31
CA PRO A 139 -9.26 10.47 -14.97
C PRO A 139 -9.13 10.73 -16.49
N GLY A 140 -8.02 10.27 -17.07
CA GLY A 140 -7.74 10.40 -18.50
C GLY A 140 -7.94 9.11 -19.29
N ARG A 141 -8.31 8.01 -18.62
CA ARG A 141 -8.41 6.67 -19.21
C ARG A 141 -9.88 6.23 -19.29
N PRO A 142 -10.29 5.51 -20.35
CA PRO A 142 -11.69 5.11 -20.55
C PRO A 142 -12.14 3.98 -19.61
N HIS A 143 -11.22 3.14 -19.16
CA HIS A 143 -11.51 1.99 -18.30
C HIS A 143 -11.69 2.41 -16.84
N SER A 144 -12.76 1.90 -16.21
CA SER A 144 -13.07 2.13 -14.80
C SER A 144 -12.66 0.94 -13.92
N ILE A 145 -12.23 1.25 -12.70
CA ILE A 145 -11.98 0.29 -11.62
C ILE A 145 -13.03 0.54 -10.55
N LEU A 146 -13.76 -0.50 -10.17
CA LEU A 146 -14.72 -0.46 -9.07
C LEU A 146 -14.03 -0.91 -7.79
N ILE A 147 -14.16 -0.17 -6.70
CA ILE A 147 -13.54 -0.51 -5.40
C ILE A 147 -14.60 -0.45 -4.31
N GLY A 148 -14.64 -1.45 -3.43
CA GLY A 148 -15.54 -1.47 -2.29
C GLY A 148 -15.15 -2.47 -1.22
N CYS A 149 -15.88 -2.45 -0.12
CA CYS A 149 -15.76 -3.46 0.93
C CYS A 149 -16.95 -4.43 0.86
N PRO A 150 -16.75 -5.72 1.16
CA PRO A 150 -17.84 -6.70 1.19
C PRO A 150 -18.87 -6.36 2.28
N PRO A 151 -20.00 -7.08 2.33
CA PRO A 151 -20.99 -6.91 3.40
C PRO A 151 -20.35 -6.99 4.80
N ASN A 152 -20.80 -6.09 5.68
CA ASN A 152 -20.39 -5.92 7.07
C ASN A 152 -18.92 -5.51 7.30
N GLU A 153 -18.21 -5.11 6.24
CA GLU A 153 -16.87 -4.54 6.35
C GLU A 153 -16.91 -3.01 6.37
N TRP A 154 -16.62 -2.45 7.54
CA TRP A 154 -16.61 -1.00 7.78
C TRP A 154 -15.21 -0.39 7.67
N HIS A 155 -14.15 -1.21 7.65
CA HIS A 155 -12.77 -0.74 7.60
C HIS A 155 -12.33 -0.44 6.16
N ASN A 156 -12.77 0.72 5.68
CA ASN A 156 -12.71 1.08 4.27
C ASN A 156 -11.47 1.93 3.89
N PHE A 157 -10.65 2.31 4.87
CA PHE A 157 -9.47 3.17 4.68
C PHE A 157 -8.52 2.64 3.58
N SER A 158 -8.28 1.33 3.54
CA SER A 158 -7.43 0.72 2.50
C SER A 158 -8.01 0.89 1.09
N GLY A 159 -9.34 0.80 0.93
CA GLY A 159 -10.04 1.06 -0.33
C GLY A 159 -9.98 2.54 -0.74
N MET A 160 -10.10 3.47 0.23
CA MET A 160 -9.91 4.91 -0.02
C MET A 160 -8.46 5.21 -0.46
N LEU A 161 -7.48 4.63 0.24
CA LEU A 161 -6.07 4.80 -0.10
C LEU A 161 -5.77 4.28 -1.51
N LEU A 162 -6.25 3.08 -1.86
CA LEU A 162 -6.12 2.54 -3.20
C LEU A 162 -6.78 3.45 -4.25
N THR A 163 -7.97 3.97 -3.94
CA THR A 163 -8.68 4.94 -4.80
C THR A 163 -7.82 6.18 -5.06
N LEU A 164 -7.24 6.77 -4.02
CA LEU A 164 -6.34 7.92 -4.15
C LEU A 164 -5.13 7.59 -5.06
N LEU A 165 -4.44 6.48 -4.79
CA LEU A 165 -3.23 6.10 -5.51
C LEU A 165 -3.47 5.79 -7.00
N LEU A 166 -4.64 5.24 -7.34
CA LEU A 166 -5.02 4.94 -8.71
C LEU A 166 -5.49 6.20 -9.44
N ARG A 167 -6.29 7.06 -8.81
CA ARG A 167 -6.71 8.34 -9.40
C ARG A 167 -5.54 9.26 -9.69
N ARG A 168 -4.53 9.28 -8.81
CA ARG A 168 -3.27 10.00 -9.05
C ARG A 168 -2.48 9.49 -10.26
N ARG A 169 -2.73 8.25 -10.69
CA ARG A 169 -2.19 7.66 -11.93
C ARG A 169 -3.12 7.86 -13.14
N GLY A 170 -4.17 8.66 -13.00
CA GLY A 170 -5.12 9.00 -14.08
C GLY A 170 -6.12 7.89 -14.40
N LEU A 171 -6.25 6.88 -13.54
CA LEU A 171 -7.26 5.82 -13.68
C LEU A 171 -8.63 6.32 -13.22
N ASN A 172 -9.68 5.93 -13.94
CA ASN A 172 -11.05 6.16 -13.51
C ASN A 172 -11.39 5.15 -12.41
N VAL A 173 -11.71 5.63 -11.21
CA VAL A 173 -12.03 4.79 -10.07
C VAL A 173 -13.39 5.19 -9.53
N ILE A 174 -14.27 4.19 -9.41
CA ILE A 174 -15.57 4.34 -8.77
C ILE A 174 -15.49 3.62 -7.42
N TYR A 175 -15.60 4.40 -6.35
CA TYR A 175 -15.47 3.89 -5.00
C TYR A 175 -16.87 3.77 -4.36
N LEU A 176 -17.26 2.55 -4.01
CA LEU A 176 -18.57 2.23 -3.42
C LEU A 176 -18.57 2.37 -1.89
N GLY A 177 -17.41 2.52 -1.26
CA GLY A 177 -17.32 2.67 0.19
C GLY A 177 -17.30 1.34 0.95
N ALA A 178 -17.78 1.43 2.19
CA ALA A 178 -17.82 0.34 3.15
C ALA A 178 -19.15 -0.42 3.07
N ASN A 179 -19.20 -1.64 3.60
CA ASN A 179 -20.42 -2.43 3.79
C ASN A 179 -21.31 -2.49 2.54
N VAL A 180 -20.72 -2.84 1.39
CA VAL A 180 -21.47 -2.91 0.12
C VAL A 180 -22.22 -4.24 0.09
N PRO A 181 -23.57 -4.24 0.00
CA PRO A 181 -24.34 -5.46 -0.12
C PRO A 181 -23.98 -6.23 -1.40
N THR A 182 -24.03 -7.56 -1.33
CA THR A 182 -23.86 -8.42 -2.51
C THR A 182 -25.09 -8.38 -3.41
N ASP A 183 -26.27 -8.08 -2.85
CA ASP A 183 -27.52 -8.03 -3.60
C ASP A 183 -27.47 -6.94 -4.67
N ARG A 184 -27.99 -7.26 -5.87
CA ARG A 184 -28.09 -6.35 -7.01
C ARG A 184 -26.76 -5.82 -7.53
N PHE A 185 -25.65 -6.49 -7.23
CA PHE A 185 -24.33 -6.09 -7.74
C PHE A 185 -24.28 -6.20 -9.28
N GLU A 186 -25.06 -7.10 -9.88
CA GLU A 186 -25.24 -7.22 -11.34
C GLU A 186 -25.78 -5.93 -11.99
N GLU A 187 -26.67 -5.19 -11.30
CA GLU A 187 -27.17 -3.89 -11.76
C GLU A 187 -26.01 -2.87 -11.77
N THR A 188 -25.16 -2.91 -10.74
CA THR A 188 -23.97 -2.07 -10.62
C THR A 188 -22.93 -2.39 -11.70
N LEU A 189 -22.65 -3.67 -11.95
CA LEU A 189 -21.75 -4.12 -13.02
C LEU A 189 -22.26 -3.68 -14.39
N SER A 190 -23.55 -3.80 -14.64
CA SER A 190 -24.17 -3.42 -15.92
C SER A 190 -24.11 -1.92 -16.17
N ALA A 191 -24.32 -1.11 -15.13
CA ALA A 191 -24.29 0.35 -15.23
C ALA A 191 -22.87 0.90 -15.41
N ILE A 192 -21.88 0.31 -14.73
CA ILE A 192 -20.50 0.83 -14.69
C ILE A 192 -19.61 0.20 -15.76
N GLN A 193 -19.86 -1.07 -16.09
CA GLN A 193 -19.01 -1.91 -16.93
C GLN A 193 -17.52 -1.84 -16.53
N PRO A 194 -17.17 -2.12 -15.26
CA PRO A 194 -15.81 -1.95 -14.78
C PRO A 194 -14.88 -3.00 -15.39
N SER A 195 -13.66 -2.58 -15.72
CA SER A 195 -12.62 -3.50 -16.19
C SER A 195 -12.02 -4.33 -15.06
N LEU A 196 -12.19 -3.88 -13.81
CA LEU A 196 -11.72 -4.56 -12.62
C LEU A 196 -12.61 -4.20 -11.44
N VAL A 197 -12.99 -5.19 -10.63
CA VAL A 197 -13.58 -4.98 -9.30
C VAL A 197 -12.55 -5.35 -8.25
N VAL A 198 -12.29 -4.45 -7.30
CA VAL A 198 -11.40 -4.69 -6.17
C VAL A 198 -12.19 -4.67 -4.87
N LEU A 199 -12.14 -5.78 -4.14
CA LEU A 199 -12.74 -5.89 -2.81
C LEU A 199 -11.65 -5.86 -1.72
N THR A 200 -11.86 -5.08 -0.67
CA THR A 200 -10.93 -5.04 0.47
C THR A 200 -11.60 -5.55 1.74
N SER A 201 -10.92 -6.44 2.49
CA SER A 201 -11.40 -6.94 3.79
C SER A 201 -10.28 -6.93 4.82
N GLN A 202 -10.58 -6.54 6.05
CA GLN A 202 -9.63 -6.45 7.15
C GLN A 202 -9.85 -7.52 8.22
N GLN A 203 -10.95 -8.28 8.15
CA GLN A 203 -11.37 -9.19 9.21
C GLN A 203 -11.74 -10.57 8.67
N LEU A 204 -11.58 -11.61 9.50
CA LEU A 204 -11.88 -12.99 9.12
C LEU A 204 -13.34 -13.17 8.69
N ARG A 205 -14.27 -12.60 9.45
CA ARG A 205 -15.71 -12.69 9.17
C ARG A 205 -16.07 -12.06 7.81
N THR A 206 -15.44 -10.95 7.46
CA THR A 206 -15.73 -10.22 6.22
C THR A 206 -14.97 -10.81 5.03
N ALA A 207 -13.90 -11.58 5.27
CA ALA A 207 -13.23 -12.35 4.23
C ALA A 207 -14.14 -13.46 3.66
N ALA A 208 -14.98 -14.07 4.49
CA ALA A 208 -16.01 -15.02 4.03
C ALA A 208 -17.07 -14.32 3.15
N ASN A 209 -17.54 -13.14 3.57
CA ASN A 209 -18.46 -12.34 2.75
C ASN A 209 -17.81 -11.92 1.42
N LEU A 210 -16.52 -11.54 1.46
CA LEU A 210 -15.73 -11.23 0.27
C LEU A 210 -15.67 -12.42 -0.69
N GLN A 211 -15.41 -13.63 -0.19
CA GLN A 211 -15.40 -14.84 -0.99
C GLN A 211 -16.74 -15.05 -1.72
N GLN A 212 -17.86 -14.87 -1.01
CA GLN A 212 -19.20 -14.99 -1.58
C GLN A 212 -19.45 -13.95 -2.67
N THR A 213 -19.16 -12.67 -2.39
CA THR A 213 -19.29 -11.59 -3.38
C THR A 213 -18.38 -11.86 -4.59
N ALA A 214 -17.12 -12.21 -4.38
CA ALA A 214 -16.18 -12.51 -5.46
C ALA A 214 -16.64 -13.68 -6.35
N THR A 215 -17.17 -14.74 -5.75
CA THR A 215 -17.72 -15.89 -6.49
C THR A 215 -18.89 -15.47 -7.38
N LEU A 216 -19.82 -14.66 -6.84
CA LEU A 216 -20.96 -14.16 -7.59
C LEU A 216 -20.51 -13.25 -8.76
N LEU A 217 -19.58 -12.34 -8.51
CA LEU A 217 -19.06 -11.43 -9.53
C LEU A 217 -18.32 -12.18 -10.65
N SER A 218 -17.47 -13.14 -10.29
CA SER A 218 -16.76 -14.00 -11.25
C SER A 218 -17.74 -14.82 -12.09
N ALA A 219 -18.84 -15.32 -11.50
CA ALA A 219 -19.89 -16.04 -12.22
C ALA A 219 -20.62 -15.15 -13.26
N HIS A 220 -20.64 -13.84 -13.05
CA HIS A 220 -21.15 -12.85 -14.01
C HIS A 220 -20.07 -12.33 -14.97
N GLY A 221 -18.90 -12.96 -15.01
CA GLY A 221 -17.80 -12.63 -15.93
C GLY A 221 -16.98 -11.40 -15.54
N ALA A 222 -17.16 -10.85 -14.33
CA ALA A 222 -16.33 -9.74 -13.87
C ALA A 222 -14.90 -10.22 -13.56
N THR A 223 -13.91 -9.38 -13.89
CA THR A 223 -12.54 -9.59 -13.39
C THR A 223 -12.48 -9.06 -11.95
N VAL A 224 -12.27 -9.96 -10.99
CA VAL A 224 -12.25 -9.63 -9.57
C VAL A 224 -10.84 -9.75 -9.02
N ALA A 225 -10.42 -8.75 -8.27
CA ALA A 225 -9.24 -8.79 -7.43
C ALA A 225 -9.60 -8.43 -5.98
N TYR A 226 -8.73 -8.77 -5.05
CA TYR A 226 -8.95 -8.50 -3.64
C TYR A 226 -7.66 -8.31 -2.86
N GLY A 227 -7.80 -7.71 -1.68
CA GLY A 227 -6.71 -7.55 -0.73
C GLY A 227 -7.20 -7.15 0.65
N GLY A 228 -6.25 -6.78 1.51
CA GLY A 228 -6.50 -6.34 2.87
C GLY A 228 -5.79 -7.19 3.91
N ARG A 229 -5.68 -6.66 5.13
CA ARG A 229 -4.75 -7.15 6.15
C ARG A 229 -5.01 -8.60 6.55
N ILE A 230 -6.26 -9.06 6.52
CA ILE A 230 -6.60 -10.41 6.94
C ILE A 230 -5.92 -11.49 6.10
N PHE A 231 -5.69 -11.24 4.82
CA PHE A 231 -5.05 -12.20 3.91
C PHE A 231 -3.54 -12.30 4.13
N ALA A 232 -2.90 -11.21 4.53
CA ALA A 232 -1.51 -11.22 4.98
C ALA A 232 -1.36 -11.92 6.34
N MET A 233 -2.34 -11.74 7.25
CA MET A 233 -2.34 -12.39 8.57
C MET A 233 -2.69 -13.88 8.50
N GLN A 234 -3.52 -14.28 7.54
CA GLN A 234 -3.94 -15.66 7.34
C GLN A 234 -3.85 -16.05 5.85
N PRO A 235 -2.63 -16.35 5.34
CA PRO A 235 -2.42 -16.67 3.93
C PRO A 235 -3.23 -17.87 3.41
N GLY A 236 -3.62 -18.79 4.30
CA GLY A 236 -4.47 -19.93 3.94
C GLY A 236 -5.84 -19.55 3.37
N LEU A 237 -6.33 -18.34 3.64
CA LEU A 237 -7.59 -17.85 3.06
C LEU A 237 -7.48 -17.60 1.55
N ILE A 238 -6.28 -17.29 1.05
CA ILE A 238 -6.05 -16.92 -0.36
C ILE A 238 -6.47 -18.06 -1.29
N ALA A 239 -6.19 -19.31 -0.89
CA ALA A 239 -6.52 -20.52 -1.66
C ALA A 239 -8.05 -20.75 -1.81
N HIS A 240 -8.87 -20.09 -0.99
CA HIS A 240 -10.31 -20.31 -0.96
C HIS A 240 -11.10 -19.24 -1.73
N ILE A 241 -10.45 -18.19 -2.23
CA ILE A 241 -11.12 -17.07 -2.90
C ILE A 241 -10.87 -17.14 -4.41
N PRO A 242 -11.91 -17.33 -5.25
CA PRO A 242 -11.77 -17.47 -6.70
C PRO A 242 -11.62 -16.10 -7.39
N ALA A 243 -10.59 -15.35 -7.00
CA ALA A 243 -10.26 -14.02 -7.52
C ALA A 243 -8.75 -13.75 -7.44
N HIS A 244 -8.27 -12.66 -8.03
CA HIS A 244 -6.85 -12.31 -8.04
C HIS A 244 -6.44 -11.62 -6.73
N TYR A 245 -5.47 -12.18 -6.02
CA TYR A 245 -4.92 -11.56 -4.81
C TYR A 245 -3.89 -10.47 -5.17
N LEU A 246 -4.00 -9.29 -4.55
CA LEU A 246 -3.20 -8.11 -4.90
C LEU A 246 -1.92 -7.87 -4.08
N GLY A 247 -1.63 -8.67 -3.04
CA GLY A 247 -0.36 -8.53 -2.31
C GLY A 247 -0.28 -9.18 -0.95
#